data_AF-A0A2H0SKL8-F1
#
_entry.id   AF-A0A2H0SKL8-F1
#
_cell.length_a   1.000
_cell.length_b   1.000
_cell.length_c   1.000
_cell.angle_alpha   90.00
_cell.angle_beta   90.00
_cell.angle_gamma   90.00
#
_symmetry.space_group_name_H-M   'P 1'
#
loop_
_entity.id
_entity.type
_entity.pdbx_description
1 polymer ?
#
loop_
_entity_poly.entity_id
_entity_poly.type
_entity_poly.pdbx_seq_one_letter_code
_entity_poly.pdbx_strand_id
1 'polypeptide(L)'
;MKTKLIYLKNAYQQTLSATVQEVVEGKQTAVVLDQTIFYPQGGGQPSDWGVITGPNGRLEISHASYNDGEVLHKGKLAGELAVGDPVELELDWPRRYYHMQLHTAGHIVDQAVATVMPDNRSLDGNHGIAKRSYIAFEQAIRDHQLADIQLAVDKVIADDELVTAELTTLEELRRRQVKLPADLHDNKELRIVQIGLYPPMPDGGTHLKSTGESWPVRLDGVARHRDEWRLFYQVAQPKRQDGAGKTVTPEKVGTASQTGHGLPSLARLDDELRAVRTAFAKDTDALSAAELKVRYLGKKGAFNQAAKLVREVPAPHRPAAGKQLNQLKQDLESQLARLASRRPQSADEREELEPDLTMPGLKPPAGHVHPISQAVAEVTRIFERIGFTRVRYPEVDWDWYVFESLNMPPNHPARDEWETFFVDAPAHPSKGKVVLTTHTSNGQVREMERVGQPPIRMINISRCYRRQQDVTHTQMFHQFEGMVIDRGISIPHLKGTLEYFASEFYGPGAKSRIRPFHFQFTEPSFEVDFSCHLCQGSGQVTEPSGQTAACRFCKGGWHEVGGAGMVHPNVLKAGGIDPDIYTGFAFGWGVERTYTLKPGLNIDDIRLLYSADLRFLEQF
;
A
#
# COMPACT_ATOMS: atom_id res chain seq x y z
N MET A 1 13.78 31.92 13.65
CA MET A 1 14.37 30.57 13.83
C MET A 1 13.59 29.64 12.92
N LYS A 2 14.11 28.46 12.53
CA LYS A 2 13.30 27.55 11.71
C LYS A 2 12.05 27.08 12.45
N THR A 3 10.89 27.22 11.81
CA THR A 3 9.59 26.76 12.33
C THR A 3 9.58 25.23 12.39
N LYS A 4 9.24 24.64 13.54
CA LYS A 4 9.04 23.19 13.67
C LYS A 4 7.71 22.78 13.01
N LEU A 5 7.80 21.87 12.05
CA LEU A 5 6.68 21.44 11.22
C LEU A 5 5.96 20.24 11.85
N ILE A 6 5.02 20.48 12.77
CA ILE A 6 4.35 19.44 13.56
C ILE A 6 3.48 18.53 12.70
N TYR A 7 2.87 19.07 11.63
CA TYR A 7 2.03 18.32 10.69
C TYR A 7 2.77 17.16 9.97
N LEU A 8 4.10 17.22 9.85
CA LEU A 8 4.90 16.13 9.27
C LEU A 8 4.91 14.88 10.17
N LYS A 9 4.77 15.07 11.49
CA LYS A 9 4.74 14.02 12.51
C LYS A 9 3.32 13.60 12.90
N ASN A 10 2.38 14.54 12.93
CA ASN A 10 0.99 14.29 13.27
C ASN A 10 0.04 15.16 12.43
N ALA A 11 -0.44 14.62 11.31
CA ALA A 11 -1.41 15.30 10.44
C ALA A 11 -2.80 15.49 11.08
N TYR A 12 -3.11 14.76 12.16
CA TYR A 12 -4.40 14.78 12.87
C TYR A 12 -4.44 15.75 14.05
N GLN A 13 -3.34 16.44 14.36
CA GLN A 13 -3.30 17.42 15.45
C GLN A 13 -4.05 18.69 15.05
N GLN A 14 -5.19 18.94 15.70
CA GLN A 14 -6.10 20.05 15.38
C GLN A 14 -5.74 21.36 16.11
N THR A 15 -5.06 21.28 17.25
CA THR A 15 -4.65 22.44 18.06
C THR A 15 -3.19 22.35 18.53
N LEU A 16 -2.54 23.50 18.73
CA LEU A 16 -1.14 23.60 19.17
C LEU A 16 -0.84 24.96 19.81
N SER A 17 -0.19 24.97 20.97
CA SER A 17 0.42 26.18 21.55
C SER A 17 1.75 26.50 20.84
N ALA A 18 1.95 27.76 20.43
CA ALA A 18 3.18 28.24 19.79
C ALA A 18 3.57 29.64 20.29
N THR A 19 4.74 30.14 19.87
CA THR A 19 5.22 31.49 20.14
C THR A 19 5.41 32.26 18.84
N VAL A 20 4.96 33.52 18.80
CA VAL A 20 5.19 34.42 17.67
C VAL A 20 6.67 34.79 17.56
N GLN A 21 7.28 34.54 16.39
CA GLN A 21 8.66 34.91 16.09
C GLN A 21 8.76 36.17 15.22
N GLU A 22 7.80 36.38 14.31
CA GLU A 22 7.76 37.56 13.45
C GLU A 22 6.30 37.89 13.09
N VAL A 23 6.01 39.18 12.96
CA VAL A 23 4.75 39.69 12.40
C VAL A 23 5.10 40.67 11.29
N VAL A 24 4.65 40.36 10.08
CA VAL A 24 4.90 41.15 8.87
C VAL A 24 3.60 41.79 8.43
N GLU A 25 3.54 43.12 8.49
CA GLU A 25 2.40 43.88 8.02
C GLU A 25 2.42 44.08 6.50
N GLY A 26 1.23 44.08 5.88
CA GLY A 26 1.06 44.19 4.45
C GLY A 26 -0.42 44.19 4.06
N LYS A 27 -0.73 43.84 2.80
CA LYS A 27 -2.14 43.72 2.34
C LYS A 27 -2.92 42.62 3.07
N GLN A 28 -2.21 41.65 3.62
CA GLN A 28 -2.65 40.69 4.63
C GLN A 28 -1.53 40.60 5.66
N THR A 29 -1.85 40.45 6.94
CA THR A 29 -0.84 40.20 7.97
C THR A 29 -0.28 38.80 7.78
N ALA A 30 1.04 38.66 7.86
CA ALA A 30 1.71 37.37 7.94
C ALA A 30 2.34 37.18 9.32
N VAL A 31 2.19 36.00 9.91
CA VAL A 31 2.81 35.64 11.20
C VAL A 31 3.71 34.42 11.00
N VAL A 32 4.92 34.48 11.58
CA VAL A 32 5.86 33.36 11.66
C VAL A 32 5.91 32.86 13.11
N LEU A 33 5.93 31.54 13.28
CA LEU A 33 5.88 30.86 14.58
C LEU A 33 7.10 29.97 14.80
N ASP A 34 7.40 29.66 16.05
CA ASP A 34 8.44 28.68 16.42
C ASP A 34 8.05 27.24 16.05
N GLN A 35 6.75 26.93 16.04
CA GLN A 35 6.19 25.66 15.61
C GLN A 35 4.78 25.82 15.03
N THR A 36 4.36 24.92 14.15
CA THR A 36 3.03 24.98 13.52
C THR A 36 2.45 23.62 13.14
N ILE A 37 1.12 23.52 13.26
CA ILE A 37 0.29 22.45 12.68
C ILE A 37 -0.25 22.79 11.30
N PHE A 38 -0.11 24.03 10.82
CA PHE A 38 -0.61 24.45 9.51
C PHE A 38 0.27 23.90 8.39
N TYR A 39 -0.34 23.20 7.43
CA TYR A 39 0.34 22.73 6.23
C TYR A 39 0.53 23.91 5.24
N PRO A 40 1.76 24.29 4.86
CA PRO A 40 1.99 25.25 3.79
C PRO A 40 1.72 24.61 2.42
N GLN A 41 1.18 25.37 1.47
CA GLN A 41 0.89 24.84 0.13
C GLN A 41 2.14 24.26 -0.55
N GLY A 42 2.03 23.03 -1.06
CA GLY A 42 3.10 22.30 -1.74
C GLY A 42 2.58 20.98 -2.32
N GLY A 43 3.41 20.27 -3.10
CA GLY A 43 3.14 18.89 -3.56
C GLY A 43 1.70 18.63 -4.03
N GLY A 44 1.13 19.51 -4.87
CA GLY A 44 -0.25 19.36 -5.36
C GLY A 44 -1.38 19.64 -4.34
N GLN A 45 -1.09 19.80 -3.04
CA GLN A 45 -2.05 19.99 -1.96
C GLN A 45 -2.22 21.49 -1.57
N PRO A 46 -3.45 22.01 -1.41
CA PRO A 46 -3.69 23.37 -0.93
C PRO A 46 -3.27 23.60 0.53
N SER A 47 -3.05 24.86 0.91
CA SER A 47 -2.64 25.24 2.27
C SER A 47 -3.73 25.20 3.34
N ASP A 48 -3.22 25.04 4.56
CA ASP A 48 -3.72 25.52 5.86
C ASP A 48 -4.75 26.66 5.87
N TRP A 49 -6.00 26.42 6.28
CA TRP A 49 -6.86 27.45 6.89
C TRP A 49 -7.14 27.15 8.37
N GLY A 50 -7.51 28.18 9.12
CA GLY A 50 -7.77 28.09 10.57
C GLY A 50 -7.48 29.41 11.26
N VAL A 51 -7.12 29.37 12.54
CA VAL A 51 -6.98 30.54 13.42
C VAL A 51 -5.70 30.45 14.24
N ILE A 52 -5.05 31.60 14.45
CA ILE A 52 -4.08 31.84 15.54
C ILE A 52 -4.72 32.83 16.50
N THR A 53 -4.79 32.49 17.79
CA THR A 53 -5.34 33.36 18.85
C THR A 53 -4.27 33.65 19.89
N GLY A 54 -3.94 34.92 20.09
CA GLY A 54 -3.04 35.40 21.14
C GLY A 54 -3.75 36.26 22.18
N PRO A 55 -3.00 36.91 23.09
CA PRO A 55 -3.59 37.66 24.21
C PRO A 55 -4.37 38.90 23.76
N ASN A 56 -3.89 39.58 22.70
CA ASN A 56 -4.40 40.87 22.22
C ASN A 56 -4.93 40.85 20.78
N GLY A 57 -4.94 39.68 20.13
CA GLY A 57 -5.28 39.58 18.71
C GLY A 57 -5.59 38.17 18.22
N ARG A 58 -6.30 38.11 17.09
CA ARG A 58 -6.73 36.87 16.42
C ARG A 58 -6.50 36.99 14.92
N LEU A 59 -5.75 36.06 14.34
CA LEU A 59 -5.48 35.99 12.91
C LEU A 59 -6.30 34.86 12.29
N GLU A 60 -7.21 35.21 11.37
CA GLU A 60 -7.92 34.25 10.52
C GLU A 60 -7.04 33.90 9.31
N ILE A 61 -6.48 32.69 9.30
CA ILE A 61 -5.54 32.23 8.27
C ILE A 61 -6.30 31.81 7.03
N SER A 62 -5.92 32.43 5.90
CA SER A 62 -6.46 32.15 4.57
C SER A 62 -5.43 31.52 3.62
N HIS A 63 -4.15 31.51 3.99
CA HIS A 63 -3.08 30.85 3.25
C HIS A 63 -1.86 30.61 4.15
N ALA A 64 -1.15 29.51 3.93
CA ALA A 64 0.15 29.24 4.54
C ALA A 64 1.17 28.91 3.45
N SER A 65 2.36 29.51 3.55
CA SER A 65 3.46 29.33 2.58
C SER A 65 4.80 29.13 3.29
N TYR A 66 5.59 28.17 2.83
CA TYR A 66 6.93 27.88 3.36
C TYR A 66 7.99 28.70 2.63
N ASN A 67 8.94 29.29 3.37
CA ASN A 67 10.09 30.01 2.83
C ASN A 67 11.33 29.73 3.67
N ASP A 68 12.37 29.13 3.09
CA ASP A 68 13.71 28.84 3.68
C ASP A 68 13.81 28.27 5.11
N GLY A 69 12.73 27.66 5.62
CA GLY A 69 12.67 27.09 6.97
C GLY A 69 11.61 27.70 7.87
N GLU A 70 10.89 28.70 7.40
CA GLU A 70 9.85 29.43 8.13
C GLU A 70 8.49 29.26 7.43
N VAL A 71 7.41 29.20 8.21
CA VAL A 71 6.03 29.14 7.69
C VAL A 71 5.35 30.48 7.92
N LEU A 72 5.00 31.15 6.83
CA LEU A 72 4.26 32.41 6.84
C LEU A 72 2.77 32.11 6.83
N HIS A 73 2.09 32.39 7.94
CA HIS A 73 0.64 32.24 8.11
C HIS A 73 -0.03 33.57 7.71
N LYS A 74 -0.69 33.61 6.55
CA LYS A 74 -1.24 34.83 5.94
C LYS A 74 -2.75 34.92 6.13
N GLY A 75 -3.21 36.03 6.66
CA GLY A 75 -4.59 36.15 7.11
C GLY A 75 -5.09 37.56 7.36
N LYS A 76 -6.31 37.62 7.89
CA LYS A 76 -6.92 38.85 8.40
C LYS A 76 -6.71 38.90 9.91
N LEU A 77 -5.94 39.87 10.38
CA LEU A 77 -5.74 40.12 11.81
C LEU A 77 -6.89 41.00 12.35
N ALA A 78 -7.39 40.66 13.53
CA ALA A 78 -8.20 41.52 14.37
C ALA A 78 -7.50 41.70 15.72
N GLY A 79 -7.25 42.95 16.14
CA GLY A 79 -6.36 43.27 17.26
C GLY A 79 -4.89 43.28 16.85
N GLU A 80 -3.99 43.02 17.80
CA GLU A 80 -2.54 43.05 17.60
C GLU A 80 -1.89 41.77 18.12
N LEU A 81 -0.80 41.33 17.47
CA LEU A 81 0.07 40.25 17.93
C LEU A 81 1.51 40.75 17.92
N ALA A 82 2.26 40.48 18.98
CA ALA A 82 3.65 40.91 19.14
C ALA A 82 4.62 39.72 19.10
N VAL A 83 5.88 39.98 18.75
CA VAL A 83 6.95 38.98 18.84
C VAL A 83 7.14 38.57 20.31
N GLY A 84 7.10 37.27 20.58
CA GLY A 84 7.12 36.70 21.93
C GLY A 84 5.75 36.37 22.51
N ASP A 85 4.64 36.75 21.86
CA ASP A 85 3.30 36.39 22.35
C ASP A 85 3.08 34.86 22.31
N PRO A 86 2.55 34.26 23.39
CA PRO A 86 2.05 32.89 23.37
C PRO A 86 0.72 32.85 22.61
N VAL A 87 0.58 31.92 21.67
CA VAL A 87 -0.60 31.80 20.82
C VAL A 87 -1.11 30.37 20.74
N GLU A 88 -2.42 30.22 20.65
CA GLU A 88 -3.10 28.94 20.40
C GLU A 88 -3.53 28.86 18.93
N LEU A 89 -3.19 27.75 18.29
CA LEU A 89 -3.52 27.44 16.90
C LEU A 89 -4.74 26.52 16.88
N GLU A 90 -5.66 26.76 15.95
CA GLU A 90 -6.82 25.90 15.69
C GLU A 90 -6.99 25.72 14.17
N LEU A 91 -6.97 24.48 13.67
CA LEU A 91 -7.15 24.17 12.25
C LEU A 91 -8.63 24.19 11.85
N ASP A 92 -8.92 24.60 10.61
CA ASP A 92 -10.13 24.19 9.90
C ASP A 92 -10.05 22.68 9.60
N TRP A 93 -10.44 21.86 10.58
CA TRP A 93 -10.35 20.41 10.49
C TRP A 93 -11.15 19.81 9.32
N PRO A 94 -12.41 20.22 9.05
CA PRO A 94 -13.13 19.78 7.86
C PRO A 94 -12.35 20.00 6.55
N ARG A 95 -11.69 21.16 6.40
CA ARG A 95 -10.83 21.44 5.24
C ARG A 95 -9.56 20.59 5.22
N ARG A 96 -8.80 20.54 6.32
CA ARG A 96 -7.58 19.70 6.44
C ARG A 96 -7.91 18.25 6.10
N TYR A 97 -8.96 17.69 6.69
CA TYR A 97 -9.35 16.31 6.47
C TYR A 97 -9.77 16.08 5.01
N TYR A 98 -10.50 17.01 4.38
CA TYR A 98 -10.81 16.92 2.95
C TYR A 98 -9.56 16.93 2.05
N HIS A 99 -8.52 17.70 2.39
CA HIS A 99 -7.25 17.66 1.66
C HIS A 99 -6.47 16.37 1.91
N MET A 100 -6.49 15.82 3.13
CA MET A 100 -5.90 14.49 3.43
C MET A 100 -6.58 13.39 2.62
N GLN A 101 -7.91 13.45 2.47
CA GLN A 101 -8.69 12.58 1.60
C GLN A 101 -8.23 12.67 0.14
N LEU A 102 -8.16 13.89 -0.41
CA LEU A 102 -7.68 14.11 -1.79
C LEU A 102 -6.24 13.65 -2.02
N HIS A 103 -5.33 13.91 -1.07
CA HIS A 103 -3.92 13.58 -1.23
C HIS A 103 -3.67 12.07 -1.09
N THR A 104 -4.20 11.43 -0.04
CA THR A 104 -4.08 9.97 0.13
C THR A 104 -4.70 9.22 -1.04
N ALA A 105 -5.85 9.67 -1.54
CA ALA A 105 -6.47 9.13 -2.76
C ALA A 105 -5.58 9.26 -4.01
N GLY A 106 -4.73 10.28 -4.09
CA GLY A 106 -3.74 10.43 -5.16
C GLY A 106 -2.70 9.31 -5.16
N HIS A 107 -2.16 8.97 -3.99
CA HIS A 107 -1.23 7.85 -3.83
C HIS A 107 -1.91 6.49 -4.08
N ILE A 108 -3.16 6.31 -3.63
CA ILE A 108 -3.97 5.13 -3.93
C ILE A 108 -4.16 4.94 -5.44
N VAL A 109 -4.41 6.04 -6.18
CA VAL A 109 -4.53 6.03 -7.64
C VAL A 109 -3.19 5.72 -8.30
N ASP A 110 -2.06 6.27 -7.83
CA ASP A 110 -0.73 5.95 -8.37
C ASP A 110 -0.37 4.46 -8.16
N GLN A 111 -0.57 3.94 -6.94
CA GLN A 111 -0.40 2.52 -6.62
C GLN A 111 -1.29 1.61 -7.49
N ALA A 112 -2.55 1.99 -7.71
CA ALA A 112 -3.46 1.25 -8.58
C ALA A 112 -3.00 1.26 -10.06
N VAL A 113 -2.51 2.40 -10.58
CA VAL A 113 -1.94 2.46 -11.93
C VAL A 113 -0.67 1.63 -12.02
N ALA A 114 0.24 1.69 -11.05
CA ALA A 114 1.44 0.86 -11.02
C ALA A 114 1.13 -0.65 -10.90
N THR A 115 -0.02 -1.02 -10.31
CA THR A 115 -0.49 -2.42 -10.25
C THR A 115 -1.00 -2.92 -11.61
N VAL A 116 -1.74 -2.09 -12.35
CA VAL A 116 -2.34 -2.44 -13.66
C VAL A 116 -1.37 -2.19 -14.83
N MET A 117 -0.44 -1.26 -14.68
CA MET A 117 0.51 -0.80 -15.68
C MET A 117 1.91 -0.57 -15.05
N PRO A 118 2.67 -1.63 -14.69
CA PRO A 118 3.93 -1.51 -13.95
C PRO A 118 5.00 -0.61 -14.60
N ASP A 119 5.00 -0.51 -15.92
CA ASP A 119 5.93 0.34 -16.68
C ASP A 119 5.47 1.81 -16.77
N ASN A 120 4.25 2.15 -16.35
CA ASN A 120 3.70 3.49 -16.49
C ASN A 120 4.00 4.35 -15.27
N ARG A 121 4.96 5.27 -15.41
CA ARG A 121 5.48 6.05 -14.28
C ARG A 121 4.67 7.33 -14.07
N SER A 122 4.32 7.59 -12.81
CA SER A 122 3.87 8.90 -12.34
C SER A 122 4.97 9.96 -12.48
N LEU A 123 4.53 11.17 -12.85
CA LEU A 123 5.35 12.37 -13.10
C LEU A 123 5.06 13.50 -12.12
N ASP A 124 3.78 13.81 -11.89
CA ASP A 124 3.30 14.92 -11.04
C ASP A 124 1.89 14.61 -10.51
N GLY A 125 1.51 15.26 -9.40
CA GLY A 125 0.23 15.08 -8.73
C GLY A 125 -0.45 16.41 -8.42
N ASN A 126 -1.76 16.48 -8.68
CA ASN A 126 -2.61 17.59 -8.23
C ASN A 126 -3.73 17.05 -7.34
N HIS A 127 -3.73 17.49 -6.08
CA HIS A 127 -4.58 16.98 -5.01
C HIS A 127 -5.51 18.07 -4.45
N GLY A 128 -5.98 18.97 -5.33
CA GLY A 128 -6.98 20.00 -5.00
C GLY A 128 -6.56 21.44 -5.23
N ILE A 129 -5.35 21.72 -5.74
CA ILE A 129 -4.94 23.07 -6.16
C ILE A 129 -5.65 23.48 -7.46
N ALA A 130 -5.83 22.55 -8.39
CA ALA A 130 -6.58 22.76 -9.63
C ALA A 130 -8.08 22.44 -9.44
N LYS A 131 -8.91 22.83 -10.42
CA LYS A 131 -10.36 22.54 -10.44
C LYS A 131 -10.72 21.04 -10.46
N ARG A 132 -9.76 20.17 -10.80
CA ARG A 132 -9.89 18.71 -10.83
C ARG A 132 -8.57 18.11 -10.35
N SER A 133 -8.63 17.15 -9.44
CA SER A 133 -7.46 16.38 -9.01
C SER A 133 -7.04 15.37 -10.08
N TYR A 134 -5.75 15.15 -10.23
CA TYR A 134 -5.20 14.20 -11.20
C TYR A 134 -3.82 13.69 -10.79
N ILE A 135 -3.43 12.53 -11.33
CA ILE A 135 -2.03 12.09 -11.42
C ILE A 135 -1.62 12.15 -12.89
N ALA A 136 -0.43 12.67 -13.17
CA ALA A 136 0.16 12.71 -14.50
C ALA A 136 1.10 11.52 -14.72
N PHE A 137 1.01 10.89 -15.89
CA PHE A 137 1.73 9.68 -16.26
C PHE A 137 2.46 9.81 -17.61
N GLU A 138 3.55 9.07 -17.77
CA GLU A 138 4.33 9.02 -19.02
C GLU A 138 3.55 8.36 -20.18
N GLN A 139 2.84 7.26 -19.92
CA GLN A 139 2.18 6.45 -20.94
C GLN A 139 0.66 6.66 -20.99
N ALA A 140 0.09 6.40 -22.17
CA ALA A 140 -1.34 6.55 -22.42
C ALA A 140 -2.16 5.50 -21.65
N ILE A 141 -3.08 5.97 -20.81
CA ILE A 141 -4.08 5.14 -20.14
C ILE A 141 -5.32 5.08 -21.04
N ARG A 142 -5.69 3.87 -21.48
CA ARG A 142 -6.83 3.62 -22.39
C ARG A 142 -8.09 3.29 -21.62
N ASP A 143 -9.26 3.54 -22.20
CA ASP A 143 -10.56 3.43 -21.51
C ASP A 143 -10.83 2.05 -20.87
N HIS A 144 -10.39 0.94 -21.50
CA HIS A 144 -10.52 -0.40 -20.89
C HIS A 144 -9.71 -0.55 -19.60
N GLN A 145 -8.57 0.12 -19.50
CA GLN A 145 -7.68 0.06 -18.33
C GLN A 145 -8.27 0.86 -17.16
N LEU A 146 -9.19 1.81 -17.40
CA LEU A 146 -9.83 2.57 -16.32
C LEU A 146 -10.73 1.72 -15.43
N ALA A 147 -11.35 0.67 -15.99
CA ALA A 147 -12.12 -0.29 -15.19
C ALA A 147 -11.19 -1.07 -14.24
N ASP A 148 -10.07 -1.58 -14.76
CA ASP A 148 -9.08 -2.33 -13.98
C ASP A 148 -8.40 -1.45 -12.91
N ILE A 149 -8.03 -0.21 -13.25
CA ILE A 149 -7.45 0.75 -12.30
C ILE A 149 -8.49 1.11 -11.23
N GLN A 150 -9.77 1.28 -11.57
CA GLN A 150 -10.82 1.53 -10.57
C GLN A 150 -11.03 0.33 -9.63
N LEU A 151 -10.94 -0.91 -10.13
CA LEU A 151 -10.98 -2.11 -9.30
C LEU A 151 -9.75 -2.20 -8.37
N ALA A 152 -8.57 -1.83 -8.86
CA ALA A 152 -7.35 -1.78 -8.04
C ALA A 152 -7.43 -0.67 -6.98
N VAL A 153 -7.98 0.51 -7.30
CA VAL A 153 -8.28 1.59 -6.33
C VAL A 153 -9.24 1.10 -5.24
N ASP A 154 -10.37 0.49 -5.64
CA ASP A 154 -11.37 -0.01 -4.69
C ASP A 154 -10.78 -1.13 -3.81
N LYS A 155 -9.88 -1.97 -4.35
CA LYS A 155 -9.15 -2.98 -3.59
C LYS A 155 -8.18 -2.36 -2.57
N VAL A 156 -7.33 -1.41 -2.97
CA VAL A 156 -6.37 -0.76 -2.05
C VAL A 156 -7.08 -0.08 -0.88
N ILE A 157 -8.27 0.48 -1.09
CA ILE A 157 -9.13 1.02 -0.01
C ILE A 157 -9.70 -0.11 0.87
N ALA A 158 -10.17 -1.21 0.27
CA ALA A 158 -10.75 -2.33 0.99
C ALA A 158 -9.74 -3.15 1.82
N ASP A 159 -8.45 -3.13 1.44
CA ASP A 159 -7.37 -3.81 2.17
C ASP A 159 -6.97 -3.07 3.48
N ASP A 160 -7.43 -1.82 3.68
CA ASP A 160 -7.14 -0.95 4.84
C ASP A 160 -5.64 -0.83 5.19
N GLU A 161 -4.81 -0.71 4.16
CA GLU A 161 -3.35 -0.61 4.24
C GLU A 161 -2.90 0.59 5.08
N LEU A 162 -1.94 0.36 5.99
CA LEU A 162 -1.41 1.41 6.85
C LEU A 162 -0.60 2.42 6.05
N VAL A 163 -0.85 3.71 6.31
CA VAL A 163 -0.04 4.82 5.80
C VAL A 163 0.99 5.19 6.85
N THR A 164 2.26 4.93 6.56
CA THR A 164 3.38 5.27 7.43
C THR A 164 4.21 6.41 6.84
N ALA A 165 4.88 7.16 7.70
CA ALA A 165 5.79 8.23 7.28
C ALA A 165 7.02 8.27 8.18
N GLU A 166 8.20 8.42 7.60
CA GLU A 166 9.47 8.56 8.31
C GLU A 166 10.33 9.68 7.73
N LEU A 167 11.29 10.17 8.52
CA LEU A 167 12.34 11.07 8.07
C LEU A 167 13.62 10.27 7.83
N THR A 168 14.26 10.50 6.69
CA THR A 168 15.43 9.75 6.23
C THR A 168 16.37 10.64 5.42
N THR A 169 17.51 10.11 4.96
CA THR A 169 18.50 10.86 4.17
C THR A 169 18.47 10.44 2.70
N LEU A 170 18.93 11.33 1.82
CA LEU A 170 19.04 11.00 0.38
C LEU A 170 20.00 9.82 0.12
N GLU A 171 21.04 9.64 0.96
CA GLU A 171 21.91 8.48 0.90
C GLU A 171 21.17 7.18 1.23
N GLU A 172 20.38 7.18 2.31
CA GLU A 172 19.59 6.02 2.72
C GLU A 172 18.50 5.67 1.68
N LEU A 173 17.88 6.66 1.05
CA LEU A 173 16.96 6.43 -0.07
C LEU A 173 17.64 5.82 -1.30
N ARG A 174 18.86 6.27 -1.63
CA ARG A 174 19.70 5.66 -2.69
C ARG A 174 20.03 4.20 -2.36
N ARG A 175 20.33 3.87 -1.09
CA ARG A 175 20.56 2.48 -0.62
C ARG A 175 19.31 1.61 -0.73
N ARG A 176 18.14 2.15 -0.40
CA ARG A 176 16.84 1.48 -0.48
C ARG A 176 16.25 1.38 -1.90
N GLN A 177 16.96 1.89 -2.92
CA GLN A 177 16.51 1.91 -4.33
C GLN A 177 15.16 2.60 -4.54
N VAL A 178 14.84 3.59 -3.70
CA VAL A 178 13.58 4.34 -3.76
C VAL A 178 13.54 5.23 -5.01
N LYS A 179 12.36 5.37 -5.65
CA LYS A 179 12.14 6.30 -6.77
C LYS A 179 12.30 7.73 -6.26
N LEU A 180 13.33 8.43 -6.77
CA LEU A 180 13.67 9.79 -6.39
C LEU A 180 13.26 10.77 -7.51
N PRO A 181 12.53 11.87 -7.22
CA PRO A 181 12.40 13.01 -8.11
C PRO A 181 13.77 13.58 -8.51
N ALA A 182 13.86 14.14 -9.73
CA ALA A 182 15.12 14.63 -10.28
C ALA A 182 15.75 15.80 -9.49
N ASP A 183 14.94 16.59 -8.79
CA ASP A 183 15.33 17.87 -8.19
C ASP A 183 15.55 17.82 -6.66
N LEU A 184 15.99 16.68 -6.12
CA LEU A 184 16.23 16.53 -4.67
C LEU A 184 17.60 17.07 -4.24
N HIS A 185 17.59 18.05 -3.34
CA HIS A 185 18.81 18.66 -2.75
C HIS A 185 19.50 17.71 -1.74
N ASP A 186 20.82 17.49 -1.88
CA ASP A 186 21.55 16.46 -1.12
C ASP A 186 21.66 16.68 0.42
N ASN A 187 21.38 17.89 0.94
CA ASN A 187 21.76 18.30 2.32
C ASN A 187 20.58 18.48 3.31
N LYS A 188 19.43 17.82 3.11
CA LYS A 188 18.26 17.91 4.02
C LYS A 188 17.66 16.54 4.31
N GLU A 189 17.10 16.37 5.52
CA GLU A 189 16.22 15.23 5.82
C GLU A 189 15.01 15.25 4.88
N LEU A 190 14.69 14.10 4.31
CA LEU A 190 13.58 13.89 3.40
C LEU A 190 12.51 13.07 4.13
N ARG A 191 11.26 13.51 4.04
CA ARG A 191 10.12 12.70 4.49
C ARG A 191 9.71 11.76 3.36
N ILE A 192 9.60 10.48 3.68
CA ILE A 192 8.93 9.51 2.82
C ILE A 192 7.61 9.10 3.43
N VAL A 193 6.66 8.75 2.56
CA VAL A 193 5.36 8.19 2.88
C VAL A 193 5.25 6.83 2.19
N GLN A 194 4.71 5.84 2.88
CA GLN A 194 4.49 4.49 2.38
C GLN A 194 3.08 4.03 2.70
N ILE A 195 2.40 3.45 1.71
CA ILE A 195 1.07 2.85 1.86
C ILE A 195 1.21 1.33 1.74
N GLY A 196 1.00 0.62 2.84
CA GLY A 196 1.13 -0.84 2.89
C GLY A 196 2.51 -1.32 2.41
N LEU A 197 2.51 -2.23 1.45
CA LEU A 197 3.72 -2.76 0.80
C LEU A 197 4.17 -1.99 -0.45
N TYR A 198 3.52 -0.87 -0.82
CA TYR A 198 3.94 -0.07 -1.96
C TYR A 198 5.28 0.62 -1.67
N PRO A 199 6.20 0.79 -2.66
CA PRO A 199 7.47 1.45 -2.43
C PRO A 199 7.28 2.85 -1.83
N PRO A 200 8.04 3.24 -0.79
CA PRO A 200 7.93 4.55 -0.19
C PRO A 200 8.25 5.65 -1.21
N MET A 201 7.57 6.79 -1.12
CA MET A 201 7.80 7.94 -2.01
C MET A 201 8.09 9.21 -1.21
N PRO A 202 8.99 10.11 -1.68
CA PRO A 202 9.24 11.40 -1.04
C PRO A 202 8.00 12.30 -1.06
N ASP A 203 7.47 12.64 0.11
CA ASP A 203 6.27 13.48 0.22
C ASP A 203 6.19 14.26 1.55
N GLY A 204 5.95 15.57 1.45
CA GLY A 204 5.75 16.48 2.57
C GLY A 204 4.29 16.71 2.98
N GLY A 205 3.32 16.16 2.24
CA GLY A 205 1.88 16.33 2.41
C GLY A 205 1.27 15.65 3.64
N THR A 206 0.00 15.96 3.89
CA THR A 206 -0.76 15.40 5.03
C THR A 206 -1.64 14.25 4.57
N HIS A 207 -1.53 13.10 5.24
CA HIS A 207 -2.18 11.85 4.86
C HIS A 207 -3.10 11.30 5.94
N LEU A 208 -4.02 10.43 5.52
CA LEU A 208 -4.79 9.57 6.41
C LEU A 208 -3.88 8.55 7.11
N LYS A 209 -4.37 7.85 8.14
CA LYS A 209 -3.62 6.78 8.84
C LYS A 209 -3.63 5.44 8.10
N SER A 210 -4.69 5.17 7.34
CA SER A 210 -4.86 3.97 6.54
C SER A 210 -5.71 4.28 5.30
N THR A 211 -5.68 3.39 4.31
CA THR A 211 -6.48 3.55 3.08
C THR A 211 -7.97 3.35 3.33
N GLY A 212 -8.38 2.60 4.36
CA GLY A 212 -9.80 2.42 4.73
C GLY A 212 -10.44 3.66 5.37
N GLU A 213 -9.64 4.63 5.87
CA GLU A 213 -10.15 5.97 6.18
C GLU A 213 -10.54 6.77 4.92
N SER A 214 -10.12 6.34 3.71
CA SER A 214 -10.43 7.02 2.46
C SER A 214 -11.91 6.93 2.12
N TRP A 215 -12.47 8.06 1.72
CA TRP A 215 -13.75 8.13 1.05
C TRP A 215 -13.65 7.43 -0.32
N PRO A 216 -14.78 6.92 -0.86
CA PRO A 216 -14.81 6.31 -2.19
C PRO A 216 -14.15 7.20 -3.25
N VAL A 217 -13.08 6.67 -3.84
CA VAL A 217 -12.33 7.31 -4.92
C VAL A 217 -12.91 6.87 -6.25
N ARG A 218 -13.22 7.82 -7.14
CA ARG A 218 -13.76 7.54 -8.47
C ARG A 218 -12.94 8.20 -9.56
N LEU A 219 -12.57 7.43 -10.57
CA LEU A 219 -11.85 7.92 -11.75
C LEU A 219 -12.83 8.68 -12.67
N ASP A 220 -12.38 9.84 -13.15
CA ASP A 220 -13.17 10.84 -13.89
C ASP A 220 -12.60 11.05 -15.31
N GLY A 221 -12.09 9.95 -15.88
CA GLY A 221 -11.50 9.88 -17.22
C GLY A 221 -10.04 10.36 -17.32
N VAL A 222 -9.52 10.35 -18.55
CA VAL A 222 -8.13 10.67 -18.88
C VAL A 222 -8.09 11.80 -19.91
N ALA A 223 -7.10 12.67 -19.84
CA ALA A 223 -6.77 13.58 -20.94
C ALA A 223 -5.26 13.69 -21.16
N ARG A 224 -4.84 13.74 -22.43
CA ARG A 224 -3.48 14.12 -22.79
C ARG A 224 -3.30 15.63 -22.59
N HIS A 225 -2.21 16.02 -21.97
CA HIS A 225 -1.82 17.42 -21.80
C HIS A 225 -0.33 17.57 -22.16
N ARG A 226 -0.03 18.17 -23.33
CA ARG A 226 1.32 18.16 -23.90
C ARG A 226 1.84 16.73 -24.07
N ASP A 227 2.84 16.33 -23.28
CA ASP A 227 3.56 15.06 -23.38
C ASP A 227 3.23 14.08 -22.25
N GLU A 228 2.34 14.47 -21.34
CA GLU A 228 1.86 13.66 -20.20
C GLU A 228 0.37 13.28 -20.35
N TRP A 229 -0.03 12.21 -19.69
CA TRP A 229 -1.41 11.72 -19.61
C TRP A 229 -1.94 11.89 -18.19
N ARG A 230 -2.99 12.70 -18.03
CA ARG A 230 -3.58 13.02 -16.73
C ARG A 230 -4.79 12.12 -16.48
N LEU A 231 -4.69 11.26 -15.48
CA LEU A 231 -5.81 10.48 -14.94
C LEU A 231 -6.50 11.33 -13.87
N PHE A 232 -7.75 11.73 -14.11
CA PHE A 232 -8.52 12.52 -13.16
C PHE A 232 -9.23 11.62 -12.15
N TYR A 233 -9.35 12.09 -10.91
CA TYR A 233 -10.08 11.39 -9.86
C TYR A 233 -10.83 12.36 -8.94
N GLN A 234 -11.84 11.83 -8.25
CA GLN A 234 -12.64 12.55 -7.26
C GLN A 234 -12.81 11.69 -6.00
N VAL A 235 -12.90 12.33 -4.83
CA VAL A 235 -13.28 11.67 -3.56
C VAL A 235 -14.72 12.04 -3.21
N ALA A 236 -15.58 11.03 -3.02
CA ALA A 236 -16.99 11.23 -2.76
C ALA A 236 -17.30 11.06 -1.27
N GLN A 237 -17.53 12.16 -0.55
CA GLN A 237 -17.89 12.09 0.87
C GLN A 237 -19.12 11.18 1.09
N PRO A 238 -19.01 10.11 1.92
CA PRO A 238 -20.15 9.29 2.26
C PRO A 238 -21.25 10.16 2.88
N LYS A 239 -22.48 10.06 2.36
CA LYS A 239 -23.63 10.71 2.97
C LYS A 239 -23.79 10.18 4.40
N ARG A 240 -23.59 11.01 5.42
CA ARG A 240 -23.95 10.65 6.79
C ARG A 240 -25.43 10.28 6.81
N GLN A 241 -25.73 9.08 7.29
CA GLN A 241 -27.04 8.78 7.84
C GLN A 241 -27.00 9.19 9.31
N ASP A 242 -27.62 10.33 9.59
CA ASP A 242 -27.93 10.69 10.98
C ASP A 242 -28.97 9.70 11.51
N GLY A 243 -28.89 9.35 12.80
CA GLY A 243 -29.73 8.33 13.46
C GLY A 243 -31.24 8.64 13.57
N ALA A 244 -31.76 9.53 12.71
CA ALA A 244 -33.15 9.94 12.60
C ALA A 244 -33.68 9.94 11.14
N GLY A 245 -32.90 9.45 10.16
CA GLY A 245 -33.43 9.07 8.84
C GLY A 245 -33.99 10.20 7.97
N LYS A 246 -33.33 11.38 7.92
CA LYS A 246 -33.66 12.45 6.95
C LYS A 246 -32.47 12.85 6.09
N THR A 247 -32.67 12.84 4.79
CA THR A 247 -31.70 13.25 3.78
C THR A 247 -31.68 14.77 3.63
N VAL A 248 -30.50 15.40 3.75
CA VAL A 248 -30.30 16.82 3.40
C VAL A 248 -29.54 16.91 2.07
N THR A 249 -30.03 17.76 1.16
CA THR A 249 -29.43 18.03 -0.16
C THR A 249 -29.06 19.51 -0.29
N PRO A 250 -27.89 19.87 -0.84
CA PRO A 250 -27.49 21.27 -1.01
C PRO A 250 -28.28 21.96 -2.13
N GLU A 251 -28.42 23.28 -1.99
CA GLU A 251 -29.29 24.13 -2.82
C GLU A 251 -28.82 24.31 -4.27
N LYS A 252 -29.77 24.64 -5.16
CA LYS A 252 -29.51 25.23 -6.49
C LYS A 252 -30.07 26.65 -6.54
N VAL A 253 -29.26 27.58 -7.03
CA VAL A 253 -29.59 29.01 -7.17
C VAL A 253 -30.55 29.25 -8.35
N GLY A 254 -31.48 30.18 -8.14
CA GLY A 254 -32.72 30.36 -8.90
C GLY A 254 -32.62 30.71 -10.39
N THR A 255 -33.76 30.50 -11.06
CA THR A 255 -34.09 31.03 -12.39
C THR A 255 -35.16 32.11 -12.28
N ALA A 256 -35.00 33.21 -13.03
CA ALA A 256 -35.97 34.30 -13.07
C ALA A 256 -36.88 34.18 -14.32
N SER A 257 -38.19 34.37 -14.10
CA SER A 257 -39.25 34.42 -15.11
C SER A 257 -39.45 35.84 -15.65
N GLN A 258 -39.89 36.00 -16.91
CA GLN A 258 -40.73 37.15 -17.34
C GLN A 258 -41.66 36.87 -18.54
N THR A 259 -42.78 37.59 -18.55
CA THR A 259 -43.78 37.80 -19.62
C THR A 259 -44.02 39.32 -19.78
N GLY A 260 -44.67 39.86 -20.84
CA GLY A 260 -45.22 39.29 -22.06
C GLY A 260 -46.13 40.30 -22.80
N HIS A 261 -46.64 39.91 -23.98
CA HIS A 261 -47.63 40.62 -24.83
C HIS A 261 -47.23 41.95 -25.53
N GLY A 262 -47.60 42.04 -26.81
CA GLY A 262 -47.54 43.26 -27.64
C GLY A 262 -48.54 43.21 -28.81
N LEU A 263 -48.82 44.39 -29.40
CA LEU A 263 -49.71 44.74 -30.54
C LEU A 263 -50.08 43.61 -31.54
N PRO A 264 -51.24 43.65 -32.23
CA PRO A 264 -51.66 42.58 -33.16
C PRO A 264 -50.65 42.16 -34.24
N SER A 265 -49.86 43.10 -34.78
CA SER A 265 -48.78 42.79 -35.75
C SER A 265 -47.48 42.27 -35.10
N LEU A 266 -47.26 42.55 -33.81
CA LEU A 266 -46.18 41.95 -33.01
C LEU A 266 -46.58 40.57 -32.48
N ALA A 267 -47.79 40.41 -31.93
CA ALA A 267 -48.35 39.12 -31.55
C ALA A 267 -48.32 38.13 -32.71
N ARG A 268 -48.78 38.54 -33.91
CA ARG A 268 -48.71 37.70 -35.12
C ARG A 268 -47.28 37.29 -35.48
N LEU A 269 -46.30 38.17 -35.30
CA LEU A 269 -44.88 37.83 -35.52
C LEU A 269 -44.36 36.90 -34.41
N ASP A 270 -44.65 37.16 -33.14
CA ASP A 270 -44.25 36.34 -31.99
C ASP A 270 -44.86 34.94 -32.01
N ASP A 271 -46.08 34.80 -32.54
CA ASP A 271 -46.78 33.54 -32.72
C ASP A 271 -46.21 32.75 -33.90
N GLU A 272 -45.89 33.39 -35.02
CA GLU A 272 -45.19 32.75 -36.15
C GLU A 272 -43.74 32.35 -35.79
N LEU A 273 -43.00 33.19 -35.07
CA LEU A 273 -41.67 32.84 -34.56
C LEU A 273 -41.72 31.67 -33.56
N ARG A 274 -42.80 31.56 -32.75
CA ARG A 274 -43.05 30.38 -31.90
C ARG A 274 -43.45 29.15 -32.73
N ALA A 275 -44.31 29.29 -33.73
CA ALA A 275 -44.69 28.20 -34.62
C ALA A 275 -43.47 27.60 -35.34
N VAL A 276 -42.57 28.45 -35.84
CA VAL A 276 -41.29 28.02 -36.44
C VAL A 276 -40.42 27.25 -35.45
N ARG A 277 -40.29 27.71 -34.19
CA ARG A 277 -39.54 26.99 -33.14
C ARG A 277 -40.14 25.63 -32.81
N THR A 278 -41.45 25.56 -32.59
CA THR A 278 -42.15 24.32 -32.24
C THR A 278 -42.13 23.32 -33.39
N ALA A 279 -42.31 23.78 -34.64
CA ALA A 279 -42.24 22.91 -35.81
C ALA A 279 -40.82 22.38 -36.03
N PHE A 280 -39.78 23.22 -35.87
CA PHE A 280 -38.39 22.78 -35.96
C PHE A 280 -38.07 21.70 -34.91
N ALA A 281 -38.41 21.93 -33.65
CA ALA A 281 -38.19 20.98 -32.55
C ALA A 281 -38.97 19.66 -32.69
N LYS A 282 -40.04 19.62 -33.49
CA LYS A 282 -40.76 18.39 -33.83
C LYS A 282 -40.13 17.66 -35.03
N ASP A 283 -39.65 18.41 -36.02
CA ASP A 283 -39.01 17.83 -37.20
C ASP A 283 -37.58 17.32 -36.91
N THR A 284 -36.92 17.79 -35.84
CA THR A 284 -35.56 17.33 -35.46
C THR A 284 -35.44 15.84 -35.17
N ASP A 285 -36.55 15.18 -34.83
CA ASP A 285 -36.59 13.73 -34.58
C ASP A 285 -36.87 12.91 -35.85
N ALA A 286 -37.27 13.57 -36.96
CA ALA A 286 -37.80 12.91 -38.15
C ALA A 286 -37.07 13.27 -39.47
N LEU A 287 -36.29 14.35 -39.49
CA LEU A 287 -35.61 14.85 -40.69
C LEU A 287 -34.10 15.03 -40.47
N SER A 288 -33.30 14.79 -41.52
CA SER A 288 -31.86 15.03 -41.46
C SER A 288 -31.52 16.51 -41.31
N ALA A 289 -30.31 16.81 -40.81
CA ALA A 289 -29.80 18.18 -40.70
C ALA A 289 -29.80 18.93 -42.06
N ALA A 290 -29.65 18.22 -43.19
CA ALA A 290 -29.74 18.81 -44.52
C ALA A 290 -31.17 19.21 -44.89
N GLU A 291 -32.15 18.33 -44.65
CA GLU A 291 -33.57 18.59 -44.93
C GLU A 291 -34.14 19.68 -44.03
N LEU A 292 -33.80 19.67 -42.74
CA LEU A 292 -34.13 20.73 -41.79
C LEU A 292 -33.57 22.09 -42.25
N LYS A 293 -32.31 22.14 -42.69
CA LYS A 293 -31.71 23.36 -43.23
C LYS A 293 -32.45 23.89 -44.44
N VAL A 294 -32.90 23.03 -45.35
CA VAL A 294 -33.72 23.43 -46.52
C VAL A 294 -35.11 23.90 -46.11
N ARG A 295 -35.81 23.14 -45.24
CA ARG A 295 -37.19 23.40 -44.81
C ARG A 295 -37.33 24.67 -43.97
N TYR A 296 -36.34 24.98 -43.15
CA TYR A 296 -36.39 26.13 -42.24
C TYR A 296 -35.61 27.35 -42.74
N LEU A 297 -34.35 27.18 -43.15
CA LEU A 297 -33.45 28.29 -43.53
C LEU A 297 -33.31 28.49 -45.05
N GLY A 298 -33.85 27.59 -45.88
CA GLY A 298 -33.81 27.70 -47.34
C GLY A 298 -34.60 28.91 -47.90
N LYS A 299 -34.46 29.20 -49.19
CA LYS A 299 -35.05 30.40 -49.84
C LYS A 299 -36.59 30.52 -49.71
N LYS A 300 -37.30 29.39 -49.54
CA LYS A 300 -38.75 29.33 -49.25
C LYS A 300 -39.06 28.84 -47.83
N GLY A 301 -38.04 28.61 -47.00
CA GLY A 301 -38.18 28.00 -45.68
C GLY A 301 -38.91 28.88 -44.66
N ALA A 302 -39.44 28.25 -43.63
CA ALA A 302 -40.37 28.88 -42.67
C ALA A 302 -39.79 30.15 -42.01
N PHE A 303 -38.49 30.18 -41.71
CA PHE A 303 -37.81 31.39 -41.21
C PHE A 303 -37.92 32.57 -42.18
N ASN A 304 -37.67 32.35 -43.47
CA ASN A 304 -37.72 33.40 -44.51
C ASN A 304 -39.16 33.81 -44.87
N GLN A 305 -40.17 33.04 -44.44
CA GLN A 305 -41.57 33.45 -44.50
C GLN A 305 -41.91 34.38 -43.33
N ALA A 306 -41.60 33.97 -42.09
CA ALA A 306 -41.77 34.80 -40.88
C ALA A 306 -40.99 36.14 -40.98
N ALA A 307 -39.78 36.12 -41.56
CA ALA A 307 -38.96 37.31 -41.78
C ALA A 307 -39.64 38.41 -42.63
N LYS A 308 -40.62 38.06 -43.48
CA LYS A 308 -41.36 39.06 -44.28
C LYS A 308 -42.29 39.91 -43.43
N LEU A 309 -42.86 39.34 -42.37
CA LEU A 309 -43.80 40.01 -41.47
C LEU A 309 -43.15 41.16 -40.68
N VAL A 310 -41.82 41.19 -40.55
CA VAL A 310 -41.08 42.32 -39.96
C VAL A 310 -41.33 43.65 -40.72
N ARG A 311 -41.71 43.59 -42.00
CA ARG A 311 -42.10 44.78 -42.78
C ARG A 311 -43.44 45.39 -42.32
N GLU A 312 -44.35 44.55 -41.81
CA GLU A 312 -45.68 44.92 -41.30
C GLU A 312 -45.63 45.49 -39.87
N VAL A 313 -44.50 45.32 -39.16
CA VAL A 313 -44.28 45.89 -37.83
C VAL A 313 -44.11 47.43 -37.92
N PRO A 314 -44.78 48.23 -37.06
CA PRO A 314 -44.60 49.68 -37.01
C PRO A 314 -43.15 50.11 -36.74
N ALA A 315 -42.72 51.22 -37.33
CA ALA A 315 -41.35 51.75 -37.24
C ALA A 315 -40.71 51.70 -35.83
N PRO A 316 -41.35 52.14 -34.73
CA PRO A 316 -40.74 52.10 -33.39
C PRO A 316 -40.46 50.68 -32.85
N HIS A 317 -41.14 49.65 -33.36
CA HIS A 317 -41.00 48.26 -32.88
C HIS A 317 -40.16 47.35 -33.80
N ARG A 318 -39.83 47.81 -35.02
CA ARG A 318 -38.96 47.07 -35.97
C ARG A 318 -37.60 46.66 -35.39
N PRO A 319 -36.91 47.47 -34.55
CA PRO A 319 -35.63 47.04 -33.95
C PRO A 319 -35.76 45.83 -33.02
N ALA A 320 -36.83 45.76 -32.23
CA ALA A 320 -37.09 44.63 -31.33
C ALA A 320 -37.43 43.35 -32.11
N ALA A 321 -38.34 43.48 -33.10
CA ALA A 321 -38.70 42.39 -34.01
C ALA A 321 -37.47 41.84 -34.77
N GLY A 322 -36.58 42.72 -35.26
CA GLY A 322 -35.34 42.32 -35.91
C GLY A 322 -34.37 41.58 -34.98
N LYS A 323 -34.30 41.97 -33.70
CA LYS A 323 -33.50 41.27 -32.69
C LYS A 323 -34.03 39.86 -32.42
N GLN A 324 -35.35 39.69 -32.26
CA GLN A 324 -35.97 38.37 -32.08
C GLN A 324 -35.76 37.45 -33.29
N LEU A 325 -35.91 37.99 -34.51
CA LEU A 325 -35.66 37.23 -35.74
C LEU A 325 -34.20 36.77 -35.84
N ASN A 326 -33.23 37.64 -35.56
CA ASN A 326 -31.81 37.27 -35.55
C ASN A 326 -31.48 36.23 -34.48
N GLN A 327 -32.09 36.32 -33.29
CA GLN A 327 -31.93 35.30 -32.23
C GLN A 327 -32.45 33.94 -32.72
N LEU A 328 -33.66 33.88 -33.28
CA LEU A 328 -34.21 32.65 -33.84
C LEU A 328 -33.28 32.04 -34.91
N LYS A 329 -32.70 32.88 -35.78
CA LYS A 329 -31.77 32.41 -36.81
C LYS A 329 -30.55 31.72 -36.20
N GLN A 330 -29.93 32.35 -35.20
CA GLN A 330 -28.77 31.80 -34.49
C GLN A 330 -29.11 30.51 -33.74
N ASP A 331 -30.28 30.45 -33.08
CA ASP A 331 -30.76 29.26 -32.40
C ASP A 331 -30.86 28.07 -33.38
N LEU A 332 -31.51 28.27 -34.54
CA LEU A 332 -31.68 27.26 -35.59
C LEU A 332 -30.34 26.82 -36.20
N GLU A 333 -29.46 27.76 -36.52
CA GLU A 333 -28.12 27.48 -37.07
C GLU A 333 -27.27 26.67 -36.07
N SER A 334 -27.35 26.99 -34.77
CA SER A 334 -26.61 26.26 -33.72
C SER A 334 -27.11 24.82 -33.51
N GLN A 335 -28.42 24.59 -33.60
CA GLN A 335 -29.00 23.24 -33.48
C GLN A 335 -28.71 22.39 -34.72
N LEU A 336 -28.79 22.98 -35.91
CA LEU A 336 -28.38 22.32 -37.16
C LEU A 336 -26.89 21.93 -37.13
N ALA A 337 -26.01 22.77 -36.59
CA ALA A 337 -24.60 22.44 -36.44
C ALA A 337 -24.38 21.26 -35.48
N ARG A 338 -25.10 21.21 -34.34
CA ARG A 338 -25.06 20.07 -33.41
C ARG A 338 -25.54 18.78 -34.05
N LEU A 339 -26.64 18.82 -34.80
CA LEU A 339 -27.17 17.66 -35.52
C LEU A 339 -26.22 17.19 -36.63
N ALA A 340 -25.59 18.11 -37.37
CA ALA A 340 -24.58 17.77 -38.37
C ALA A 340 -23.27 17.22 -37.76
N SER A 341 -22.95 17.56 -36.50
CA SER A 341 -21.81 17.00 -35.77
C SER A 341 -22.06 15.64 -35.12
N ARG A 342 -23.32 15.18 -35.05
CA ARG A 342 -23.61 13.79 -34.68
C ARG A 342 -23.19 12.89 -35.84
N ARG A 343 -22.11 12.11 -35.67
CA ARG A 343 -21.79 11.01 -36.59
C ARG A 343 -23.03 10.09 -36.71
N PRO A 344 -23.38 9.61 -37.91
CA PRO A 344 -24.37 8.55 -38.03
C PRO A 344 -23.84 7.30 -37.30
N GLN A 345 -24.63 6.75 -36.37
CA GLN A 345 -24.25 5.53 -35.64
C GLN A 345 -24.13 4.30 -36.58
N SER A 346 -24.77 4.33 -37.74
CA SER A 346 -24.86 3.22 -38.70
C SER A 346 -23.71 3.11 -39.70
N ALA A 347 -22.56 3.76 -39.45
CA ALA A 347 -21.39 3.72 -40.36
C ALA A 347 -20.24 2.85 -39.84
N ASP A 348 -20.20 2.57 -38.54
CA ASP A 348 -19.26 1.64 -37.90
C ASP A 348 -19.94 0.30 -37.52
N GLU A 349 -21.15 0.02 -38.05
CA GLU A 349 -21.76 -1.32 -38.08
C GLU A 349 -21.01 -2.24 -39.07
N ARG A 350 -19.73 -2.46 -38.79
CA ARG A 350 -19.21 -3.82 -38.90
C ARG A 350 -20.00 -4.65 -37.89
N GLU A 351 -20.28 -5.90 -38.22
CA GLU A 351 -20.57 -6.89 -37.19
C GLU A 351 -19.29 -7.03 -36.35
N GLU A 352 -19.14 -6.20 -35.31
CA GLU A 352 -18.30 -6.54 -34.17
C GLU A 352 -18.92 -7.80 -33.58
N LEU A 353 -18.40 -8.95 -34.04
CA LEU A 353 -18.60 -10.24 -33.40
C LEU A 353 -18.40 -10.03 -31.91
N GLU A 354 -19.49 -10.12 -31.13
CA GLU A 354 -19.40 -9.96 -29.67
C GLU A 354 -18.34 -10.94 -29.17
N PRO A 355 -17.22 -10.45 -28.61
CA PRO A 355 -16.13 -11.32 -28.23
C PRO A 355 -16.63 -12.21 -27.09
N ASP A 356 -16.43 -13.52 -27.23
CA ASP A 356 -16.81 -14.47 -26.18
C ASP A 356 -16.03 -14.15 -24.89
N LEU A 357 -16.71 -13.45 -23.98
CA LEU A 357 -16.17 -13.02 -22.68
C LEU A 357 -15.89 -14.20 -21.73
N THR A 358 -16.29 -15.42 -22.11
CA THR A 358 -15.93 -16.65 -21.37
C THR A 358 -14.61 -17.25 -21.85
N MET A 359 -14.04 -16.80 -22.98
CA MET A 359 -12.72 -17.24 -23.41
C MET A 359 -11.66 -16.85 -22.36
N PRO A 360 -10.79 -17.79 -21.95
CA PRO A 360 -9.65 -17.46 -21.11
C PRO A 360 -8.74 -16.43 -21.80
N GLY A 361 -8.63 -15.23 -21.21
CA GLY A 361 -7.70 -14.22 -21.66
C GLY A 361 -6.24 -14.68 -21.57
N LEU A 362 -5.38 -14.11 -22.41
CA LEU A 362 -3.93 -14.35 -22.40
C LEU A 362 -3.30 -13.78 -21.13
N LYS A 363 -3.32 -14.57 -20.04
CA LYS A 363 -2.65 -14.23 -18.79
C LYS A 363 -1.13 -14.40 -18.95
N PRO A 364 -0.30 -13.48 -18.42
CA PRO A 364 1.12 -13.74 -18.28
C PRO A 364 1.32 -14.95 -17.35
N PRO A 365 2.39 -15.75 -17.54
CA PRO A 365 2.70 -16.85 -16.63
C PRO A 365 2.97 -16.28 -15.23
N ALA A 366 2.18 -16.71 -14.25
CA ALA A 366 2.40 -16.36 -12.86
C ALA A 366 3.59 -17.17 -12.31
N GLY A 367 4.49 -16.50 -11.60
CA GLY A 367 5.57 -17.16 -10.85
C GLY A 367 5.10 -17.54 -9.45
N HIS A 368 5.68 -18.61 -8.92
CA HIS A 368 5.38 -19.14 -7.58
C HIS A 368 6.62 -19.12 -6.70
N VAL A 369 6.45 -18.88 -5.39
CA VAL A 369 7.56 -18.88 -4.43
C VAL A 369 7.89 -20.32 -4.07
N HIS A 370 9.17 -20.71 -4.16
CA HIS A 370 9.62 -22.07 -3.84
C HIS A 370 9.09 -22.54 -2.47
N PRO A 371 8.60 -23.79 -2.30
CA PRO A 371 7.92 -24.21 -1.07
C PRO A 371 8.75 -24.02 0.21
N ILE A 372 10.06 -24.26 0.13
CA ILE A 372 10.99 -23.99 1.26
C ILE A 372 11.11 -22.50 1.57
N SER A 373 11.05 -21.60 0.58
CA SER A 373 11.04 -20.15 0.83
C SER A 373 9.74 -19.71 1.50
N GLN A 374 8.60 -20.33 1.16
CA GLN A 374 7.33 -20.11 1.87
C GLN A 374 7.45 -20.57 3.33
N ALA A 375 7.97 -21.78 3.57
CA ALA A 375 8.20 -22.34 4.89
C ALA A 375 9.12 -21.46 5.76
N VAL A 376 10.25 -21.00 5.20
CA VAL A 376 11.17 -20.09 5.89
C VAL A 376 10.49 -18.78 6.27
N ALA A 377 9.67 -18.20 5.39
CA ALA A 377 8.93 -16.97 5.68
C ALA A 377 7.86 -17.18 6.78
N GLU A 378 7.19 -18.32 6.80
CA GLU A 378 6.21 -18.69 7.84
C GLU A 378 6.89 -18.91 9.20
N VAL A 379 7.95 -19.73 9.26
CA VAL A 379 8.76 -19.95 10.48
C VAL A 379 9.29 -18.64 11.04
N THR A 380 9.83 -17.77 10.18
CA THR A 380 10.31 -16.43 10.56
C THR A 380 9.20 -15.64 11.26
N ARG A 381 8.04 -15.50 10.62
CA ARG A 381 6.89 -14.72 11.11
C ARG A 381 6.36 -15.23 12.46
N ILE A 382 6.39 -16.54 12.69
CA ILE A 382 5.96 -17.15 13.97
C ILE A 382 6.90 -16.73 15.10
N PHE A 383 8.22 -16.86 14.91
CA PHE A 383 9.19 -16.53 15.95
C PHE A 383 9.33 -15.01 16.19
N GLU A 384 9.16 -14.18 15.16
CA GLU A 384 9.11 -12.71 15.30
C GLU A 384 8.00 -12.24 16.26
N ARG A 385 6.81 -12.86 16.23
CA ARG A 385 5.69 -12.54 17.14
C ARG A 385 6.00 -12.72 18.62
N ILE A 386 6.95 -13.60 18.96
CA ILE A 386 7.43 -13.83 20.33
C ILE A 386 8.81 -13.21 20.58
N GLY A 387 9.23 -12.26 19.75
CA GLY A 387 10.39 -11.40 19.98
C GLY A 387 11.74 -12.04 19.66
N PHE A 388 11.78 -13.03 18.77
CA PHE A 388 13.04 -13.52 18.19
C PHE A 388 13.42 -12.64 16.99
N THR A 389 14.71 -12.32 16.88
CA THR A 389 15.26 -11.63 15.71
C THR A 389 15.82 -12.64 14.73
N ARG A 390 15.42 -12.57 13.45
CA ARG A 390 16.04 -13.40 12.41
C ARG A 390 17.45 -12.93 12.11
N VAL A 391 18.39 -13.87 12.19
CA VAL A 391 19.80 -13.66 11.88
C VAL A 391 20.25 -14.63 10.80
N ARG A 392 21.41 -14.37 10.18
CA ARG A 392 22.04 -15.29 9.23
C ARG A 392 23.56 -15.24 9.42
N TYR A 393 24.15 -16.43 9.48
CA TYR A 393 25.59 -16.63 9.62
C TYR A 393 26.18 -17.39 8.42
N PRO A 394 27.51 -17.38 8.24
CA PRO A 394 28.16 -18.02 7.09
C PRO A 394 27.79 -19.51 6.95
N GLU A 395 27.54 -19.93 5.71
CA GLU A 395 27.33 -21.34 5.30
C GLU A 395 28.67 -22.10 5.12
N VAL A 396 29.75 -21.33 4.92
CA VAL A 396 31.14 -21.78 4.92
C VAL A 396 31.80 -21.14 6.13
N ASP A 397 32.20 -21.95 7.12
CA ASP A 397 32.67 -21.44 8.41
C ASP A 397 33.89 -22.22 8.93
N TRP A 398 34.47 -21.73 10.01
CA TRP A 398 35.59 -22.36 10.69
C TRP A 398 35.12 -23.47 11.63
N ASP A 399 35.92 -24.55 11.70
CA ASP A 399 35.75 -25.68 12.62
C ASP A 399 35.46 -25.25 14.07
N TRP A 400 36.10 -24.16 14.52
CA TRP A 400 35.83 -23.54 15.82
C TRP A 400 34.35 -23.25 16.07
N TYR A 401 33.67 -22.56 15.15
CA TYR A 401 32.27 -22.16 15.33
C TYR A 401 31.31 -23.33 15.12
N VAL A 402 31.67 -24.30 14.27
CA VAL A 402 30.82 -25.47 14.00
C VAL A 402 30.99 -26.56 15.07
N PHE A 403 32.14 -26.66 15.74
CA PHE A 403 32.41 -27.76 16.67
C PHE A 403 33.02 -27.34 18.01
N GLU A 404 34.22 -26.76 18.04
CA GLU A 404 34.94 -26.58 19.31
C GLU A 404 34.19 -25.67 20.30
N SER A 405 33.67 -24.53 19.83
CA SER A 405 32.88 -23.61 20.65
C SER A 405 31.52 -24.17 21.08
N LEU A 406 31.09 -25.25 20.42
CA LEU A 406 29.88 -26.04 20.74
C LEU A 406 30.23 -27.31 21.53
N ASN A 407 31.32 -27.25 22.31
CA ASN A 407 31.76 -28.30 23.23
C ASN A 407 32.19 -29.62 22.54
N MET A 408 32.54 -29.57 21.24
CA MET A 408 33.03 -30.72 20.46
C MET A 408 34.51 -30.54 20.09
N PRO A 409 35.48 -30.90 20.97
CA PRO A 409 36.91 -30.77 20.70
C PRO A 409 37.36 -31.65 19.51
N PRO A 410 38.55 -31.42 18.90
CA PRO A 410 38.96 -32.04 17.64
C PRO A 410 38.85 -33.57 17.53
N ASN A 411 39.06 -34.30 18.63
CA ASN A 411 39.01 -35.76 18.69
C ASN A 411 37.68 -36.30 19.25
N HIS A 412 36.62 -35.48 19.30
CA HIS A 412 35.33 -35.88 19.88
C HIS A 412 34.50 -36.73 18.90
N PRO A 413 33.99 -37.92 19.31
CA PRO A 413 33.29 -38.84 18.40
C PRO A 413 32.03 -38.24 17.77
N ALA A 414 31.31 -37.35 18.46
CA ALA A 414 30.15 -36.66 17.90
C ALA A 414 30.46 -35.81 16.65
N ARG A 415 31.73 -35.54 16.32
CA ARG A 415 32.10 -34.88 15.05
C ARG A 415 31.83 -35.77 13.83
N ASP A 416 31.96 -37.09 13.99
CA ASP A 416 31.74 -38.05 12.90
C ASP A 416 30.25 -38.17 12.54
N GLU A 417 29.35 -38.01 13.53
CA GLU A 417 27.88 -38.07 13.39
C GLU A 417 27.32 -36.98 12.44
N TRP A 418 28.04 -35.88 12.25
CA TRP A 418 27.60 -34.76 11.38
C TRP A 418 28.01 -34.91 9.92
N GLU A 419 28.87 -35.87 9.58
CA GLU A 419 29.31 -36.18 8.22
C GLU A 419 29.78 -34.95 7.39
N THR A 420 30.60 -34.11 8.02
CA THR A 420 31.01 -32.77 7.57
C THR A 420 31.74 -32.72 6.23
N PHE A 421 31.35 -31.82 5.33
CA PHE A 421 32.19 -31.46 4.17
C PHE A 421 33.33 -30.53 4.60
N PHE A 422 34.57 -30.96 4.36
CA PHE A 422 35.78 -30.15 4.58
C PHE A 422 36.17 -29.42 3.30
N VAL A 423 36.60 -28.17 3.44
CA VAL A 423 37.13 -27.37 2.32
C VAL A 423 38.65 -27.51 2.28
N ASP A 424 39.20 -27.77 1.09
CA ASP A 424 40.66 -27.81 0.88
C ASP A 424 41.22 -26.37 0.85
N ALA A 425 41.49 -25.84 2.04
CA ALA A 425 42.01 -24.50 2.27
C ALA A 425 42.95 -24.48 3.48
N PRO A 426 43.91 -23.53 3.56
CA PRO A 426 44.77 -23.37 4.73
C PRO A 426 43.97 -23.18 6.02
N ALA A 427 44.31 -23.94 7.07
CA ALA A 427 43.68 -23.83 8.37
C ALA A 427 44.09 -22.53 9.09
N HIS A 428 43.15 -21.92 9.83
CA HIS A 428 43.44 -20.77 10.68
C HIS A 428 44.07 -21.23 12.00
N PRO A 429 45.18 -20.61 12.48
CA PRO A 429 45.94 -21.09 13.64
C PRO A 429 45.12 -21.31 14.92
N SER A 430 44.07 -20.49 15.13
CA SER A 430 43.18 -20.57 16.30
C SER A 430 41.72 -20.95 15.99
N LYS A 431 41.37 -21.22 14.72
CA LYS A 431 39.99 -21.55 14.34
C LYS A 431 39.83 -22.87 13.55
N GLY A 432 40.93 -23.57 13.27
CA GLY A 432 40.92 -24.86 12.60
C GLY A 432 40.71 -24.75 11.08
N LYS A 433 40.19 -25.83 10.49
CA LYS A 433 39.91 -25.90 9.05
C LYS A 433 38.62 -25.14 8.69
N VAL A 434 38.46 -24.86 7.39
CA VAL A 434 37.18 -24.39 6.85
C VAL A 434 36.31 -25.60 6.51
N VAL A 435 35.02 -25.52 6.85
CA VAL A 435 34.00 -26.55 6.64
C VAL A 435 32.72 -25.94 6.07
N LEU A 436 31.90 -26.75 5.40
CA LEU A 436 30.49 -26.40 5.18
C LEU A 436 29.72 -26.69 6.47
N THR A 437 28.84 -25.77 6.89
CA THR A 437 28.13 -25.89 8.17
C THR A 437 27.15 -27.08 8.16
N THR A 438 27.30 -28.00 9.12
CA THR A 438 26.46 -29.21 9.25
C THR A 438 25.11 -28.95 9.96
N HIS A 439 25.04 -27.84 10.69
CA HIS A 439 23.90 -27.33 11.44
C HIS A 439 24.03 -25.80 11.59
N THR A 440 22.94 -25.09 11.85
CA THR A 440 22.92 -23.63 12.04
C THR A 440 23.47 -23.17 13.41
N SER A 441 23.93 -24.10 14.25
CA SER A 441 24.49 -23.83 15.58
C SER A 441 25.76 -22.99 15.55
N ASN A 442 26.45 -22.91 14.40
CA ASN A 442 27.57 -21.98 14.21
C ASN A 442 27.18 -20.52 14.48
N GLY A 443 25.89 -20.19 14.30
CA GLY A 443 25.35 -18.88 14.63
C GLY A 443 25.23 -18.60 16.14
N GLN A 444 25.19 -19.60 17.01
CA GLN A 444 24.93 -19.41 18.45
C GLN A 444 26.05 -18.59 19.11
N VAL A 445 27.30 -19.08 19.05
CA VAL A 445 28.46 -18.38 19.63
C VAL A 445 28.73 -17.06 18.91
N ARG A 446 28.51 -17.01 17.58
CA ARG A 446 28.62 -15.77 16.80
C ARG A 446 27.61 -14.70 17.23
N GLU A 447 26.39 -15.08 17.58
CA GLU A 447 25.39 -14.16 18.10
C GLU A 447 25.75 -13.66 19.50
N MET A 448 26.30 -14.53 20.36
CA MET A 448 26.83 -14.12 21.67
C MET A 448 27.97 -13.11 21.50
N GLU A 449 28.93 -13.38 20.61
CA GLU A 449 30.01 -12.44 20.24
C GLU A 449 29.46 -11.11 19.68
N ARG A 450 28.42 -11.15 18.84
CA ARG A 450 27.83 -9.99 18.15
C ARG A 450 27.03 -9.08 19.08
N VAL A 451 26.21 -9.66 19.96
CA VAL A 451 25.35 -8.91 20.89
C VAL A 451 26.13 -8.50 22.14
N GLY A 452 27.12 -9.31 22.55
CA GLY A 452 28.03 -9.03 23.65
C GLY A 452 27.45 -9.24 25.05
N GLN A 453 26.16 -8.94 25.27
CA GLN A 453 25.47 -9.18 26.55
C GLN A 453 23.99 -9.57 26.35
N PRO A 454 23.44 -10.51 27.16
CA PRO A 454 22.01 -10.80 27.17
C PRO A 454 21.12 -9.58 27.51
N PRO A 455 19.85 -9.54 27.07
CA PRO A 455 19.08 -10.66 26.50
C PRO A 455 19.38 -10.93 25.01
N ILE A 456 19.48 -12.21 24.65
CA ILE A 456 19.59 -12.68 23.26
C ILE A 456 18.35 -13.51 22.93
N ARG A 457 17.70 -13.21 21.80
CA ARG A 457 16.62 -14.01 21.21
C ARG A 457 16.79 -14.02 19.70
N MET A 458 17.36 -15.10 19.17
CA MET A 458 17.75 -15.21 17.76
C MET A 458 17.14 -16.44 17.10
N ILE A 459 16.80 -16.32 15.80
CA ILE A 459 16.43 -17.44 14.92
C ILE A 459 17.36 -17.41 13.70
N ASN A 460 18.31 -18.35 13.62
CA ASN A 460 19.24 -18.49 12.50
C ASN A 460 18.64 -19.47 11.50
N ILE A 461 18.40 -19.02 10.27
CA ILE A 461 17.86 -19.88 9.20
C ILE A 461 18.83 -19.82 8.01
N SER A 462 19.50 -20.94 7.76
CA SER A 462 20.56 -21.03 6.75
C SER A 462 20.64 -22.43 6.16
N ARG A 463 21.45 -22.59 5.10
CA ARG A 463 21.73 -23.89 4.51
C ARG A 463 22.71 -24.68 5.36
N CYS A 464 22.48 -25.99 5.42
CA CYS A 464 23.33 -26.95 6.09
C CYS A 464 23.70 -28.09 5.14
N TYR A 465 24.87 -28.68 5.38
CA TYR A 465 25.51 -29.61 4.45
C TYR A 465 26.03 -30.85 5.17
N ARG A 466 25.62 -32.04 4.72
CA ARG A 466 26.06 -33.35 5.25
C ARG A 466 26.22 -34.33 4.10
N ARG A 467 27.08 -35.34 4.22
CA ARG A 467 27.32 -36.33 3.13
C ARG A 467 26.20 -37.40 3.00
N GLN A 468 24.94 -37.00 3.20
CA GLN A 468 23.77 -37.88 3.22
C GLN A 468 22.92 -37.69 1.96
N GLN A 469 22.40 -38.79 1.40
CA GLN A 469 21.47 -38.74 0.28
C GLN A 469 20.56 -39.98 0.23
N ASP A 470 19.27 -39.79 0.54
CA ASP A 470 18.21 -40.78 0.36
C ASP A 470 16.84 -40.06 0.15
N VAL A 471 15.71 -40.73 0.35
CA VAL A 471 14.35 -40.13 0.22
C VAL A 471 14.02 -39.10 1.32
N THR A 472 14.74 -39.14 2.44
CA THR A 472 14.58 -38.32 3.64
C THR A 472 15.77 -37.40 3.95
N HIS A 473 16.89 -37.55 3.23
CA HIS A 473 18.12 -36.76 3.39
C HIS A 473 18.67 -36.26 2.06
N THR A 474 19.18 -35.02 2.03
CA THR A 474 19.86 -34.40 0.88
C THR A 474 21.19 -33.78 1.31
N GLN A 475 22.18 -33.70 0.39
CA GLN A 475 23.49 -33.17 0.76
C GLN A 475 23.48 -31.70 1.19
N MET A 476 22.48 -30.95 0.74
CA MET A 476 22.15 -29.60 1.18
C MET A 476 20.66 -29.56 1.55
N PHE A 477 20.38 -28.97 2.70
CA PHE A 477 19.04 -28.75 3.25
C PHE A 477 19.04 -27.44 4.04
N HIS A 478 17.89 -26.98 4.52
CA HIS A 478 17.80 -25.77 5.33
C HIS A 478 17.50 -26.14 6.78
N GLN A 479 18.28 -25.61 7.72
CA GLN A 479 18.01 -25.76 9.15
C GLN A 479 17.59 -24.41 9.72
N PHE A 480 16.66 -24.42 10.67
CA PHE A 480 16.45 -23.27 11.53
C PHE A 480 16.80 -23.62 12.97
N GLU A 481 17.43 -22.67 13.65
CA GLU A 481 17.81 -22.78 15.05
C GLU A 481 17.45 -21.53 15.84
N GLY A 482 16.68 -21.72 16.91
CA GLY A 482 16.38 -20.67 17.85
C GLY A 482 17.26 -20.76 19.08
N MET A 483 17.67 -19.62 19.62
CA MET A 483 18.38 -19.53 20.89
C MET A 483 17.86 -18.35 21.70
N VAL A 484 17.60 -18.61 22.99
CA VAL A 484 17.22 -17.61 23.99
C VAL A 484 18.21 -17.66 25.15
N ILE A 485 18.83 -16.54 25.49
CA ILE A 485 19.69 -16.39 26.68
C ILE A 485 19.24 -15.15 27.46
N ASP A 486 18.93 -15.33 28.73
CA ASP A 486 18.49 -14.28 29.66
C ASP A 486 18.63 -14.77 31.12
N ARG A 487 18.28 -13.96 32.11
CA ARG A 487 18.25 -14.40 33.51
C ARG A 487 17.01 -15.24 33.80
N GLY A 488 17.19 -16.44 34.36
CA GLY A 488 16.08 -17.30 34.80
C GLY A 488 15.39 -18.10 33.69
N ILE A 489 15.98 -18.19 32.49
CA ILE A 489 15.51 -19.07 31.42
C ILE A 489 15.61 -20.54 31.87
N SER A 490 14.60 -21.33 31.51
CA SER A 490 14.39 -22.68 32.06
C SER A 490 13.54 -23.56 31.11
N ILE A 491 13.52 -24.87 31.36
CA ILE A 491 12.82 -25.86 30.52
C ILE A 491 11.34 -25.52 30.27
N PRO A 492 10.55 -24.99 31.23
CA PRO A 492 9.19 -24.50 30.94
C PRO A 492 9.11 -23.45 29.82
N HIS A 493 10.09 -22.55 29.72
CA HIS A 493 10.15 -21.55 28.64
C HIS A 493 10.43 -22.20 27.29
N LEU A 494 11.36 -23.18 27.24
CA LEU A 494 11.62 -23.99 26.05
C LEU A 494 10.34 -24.72 25.62
N LYS A 495 9.69 -25.45 26.53
CA LYS A 495 8.46 -26.19 26.23
C LYS A 495 7.34 -25.28 25.71
N GLY A 496 7.13 -24.12 26.34
CA GLY A 496 6.13 -23.14 25.89
C GLY A 496 6.43 -22.59 24.49
N THR A 497 7.71 -22.38 24.17
CA THR A 497 8.16 -21.94 22.83
C THR A 497 7.88 -23.01 21.77
N LEU A 498 8.15 -24.28 22.08
CA LEU A 498 7.88 -25.42 21.19
C LEU A 498 6.38 -25.66 20.99
N GLU A 499 5.56 -25.52 22.05
CA GLU A 499 4.11 -25.69 21.96
C GLU A 499 3.46 -24.53 21.18
N TYR A 500 3.95 -23.29 21.36
CA TYR A 500 3.56 -22.15 20.53
C TYR A 500 3.85 -22.39 19.05
N PHE A 501 5.09 -22.74 18.70
CA PHE A 501 5.48 -23.05 17.32
C PHE A 501 4.60 -24.15 16.71
N ALA A 502 4.37 -25.25 17.44
CA ALA A 502 3.53 -26.34 16.98
C ALA A 502 2.11 -25.85 16.63
N SER A 503 1.50 -25.05 17.52
CA SER A 503 0.14 -24.55 17.33
C SER A 503 -0.01 -23.57 16.16
N GLU A 504 0.99 -22.71 15.92
CA GLU A 504 0.96 -21.75 14.82
C GLU A 504 1.29 -22.39 13.46
N PHE A 505 2.26 -23.32 13.40
CA PHE A 505 2.74 -23.89 12.13
C PHE A 505 1.89 -25.07 11.64
N TYR A 506 1.39 -25.92 12.56
CA TYR A 506 0.59 -27.12 12.25
C TYR A 506 -0.90 -26.98 12.62
N GLY A 507 -1.29 -25.89 13.28
CA GLY A 507 -2.67 -25.60 13.69
C GLY A 507 -2.97 -25.94 15.16
N PRO A 508 -4.11 -25.44 15.70
CA PRO A 508 -4.36 -25.35 17.14
C PRO A 508 -4.47 -26.69 17.89
N GLY A 509 -4.64 -27.81 17.17
CA GLY A 509 -4.64 -29.16 17.74
C GLY A 509 -3.25 -29.78 17.92
N ALA A 510 -2.20 -29.17 17.36
CA ALA A 510 -0.85 -29.74 17.39
C ALA A 510 -0.21 -29.65 18.77
N LYS A 511 0.53 -30.70 19.15
CA LYS A 511 1.23 -30.82 20.43
C LYS A 511 2.70 -31.13 20.24
N SER A 512 3.53 -30.56 21.11
CA SER A 512 4.96 -30.82 21.22
C SER A 512 5.24 -31.78 22.38
N ARG A 513 6.14 -32.74 22.17
CA ARG A 513 6.73 -33.60 23.20
C ARG A 513 8.24 -33.42 23.18
N ILE A 514 8.86 -33.38 24.36
CA ILE A 514 10.29 -33.48 24.53
C ILE A 514 10.64 -34.82 25.21
N ARG A 515 11.69 -35.49 24.73
CA ARG A 515 12.21 -36.76 25.29
C ARG A 515 13.69 -36.58 25.62
N PRO A 516 14.20 -37.07 26.76
CA PRO A 516 15.62 -36.95 27.09
C PRO A 516 16.52 -37.52 25.99
N PHE A 517 17.53 -36.76 25.60
CA PHE A 517 18.57 -37.14 24.65
C PHE A 517 19.90 -36.52 25.08
N HIS A 518 20.96 -36.62 24.27
CA HIS A 518 22.27 -36.02 24.57
C HIS A 518 22.86 -35.31 23.34
N PHE A 519 23.01 -33.98 23.44
CA PHE A 519 23.80 -33.16 22.51
C PHE A 519 24.93 -32.48 23.28
N GLN A 520 26.10 -32.31 22.65
CA GLN A 520 27.30 -31.81 23.35
C GLN A 520 27.17 -30.35 23.82
N PHE A 521 26.37 -29.55 23.11
CA PHE A 521 26.18 -28.12 23.36
C PHE A 521 24.98 -27.79 24.27
N THR A 522 24.23 -28.78 24.76
CA THR A 522 23.10 -28.56 25.69
C THR A 522 23.07 -29.56 26.84
N GLU A 523 22.76 -29.10 28.06
CA GLU A 523 22.53 -29.97 29.21
C GLU A 523 21.54 -29.32 30.20
N PRO A 524 20.38 -29.96 30.47
CA PRO A 524 19.88 -31.19 29.86
C PRO A 524 19.48 -31.01 28.37
N SER A 525 19.59 -32.11 27.63
CA SER A 525 19.30 -32.25 26.21
C SER A 525 18.00 -33.05 25.94
N PHE A 526 17.31 -32.74 24.84
CA PHE A 526 16.05 -33.36 24.45
C PHE A 526 15.88 -33.52 22.94
N GLU A 527 15.33 -34.64 22.49
CA GLU A 527 14.68 -34.75 21.18
C GLU A 527 13.28 -34.12 21.24
N VAL A 528 12.88 -33.48 20.14
CA VAL A 528 11.58 -32.81 19.96
C VAL A 528 10.73 -33.60 18.97
N ASP A 529 9.54 -34.01 19.39
CA ASP A 529 8.52 -34.59 18.52
C ASP A 529 7.27 -33.70 18.45
N PHE A 530 6.65 -33.60 17.27
CA PHE A 530 5.31 -33.03 17.11
C PHE A 530 4.27 -34.11 16.82
N SER A 531 3.03 -33.90 17.27
CA SER A 531 1.90 -34.81 17.04
C SER A 531 1.53 -34.87 15.56
N CYS A 532 1.37 -36.07 15.01
CA CYS A 532 0.86 -36.29 13.66
C CYS A 532 -0.54 -35.67 13.48
N HIS A 533 -0.73 -34.89 12.42
CA HIS A 533 -2.00 -34.19 12.15
C HIS A 533 -3.16 -35.14 11.78
N LEU A 534 -2.87 -36.32 11.21
CA LEU A 534 -3.89 -37.30 10.79
C LEU A 534 -4.50 -38.10 11.95
N CYS A 535 -3.70 -38.41 12.98
CA CYS A 535 -4.13 -39.23 14.12
C CYS A 535 -4.08 -38.48 15.47
N GLN A 536 -3.71 -37.19 15.46
CA GLN A 536 -3.65 -36.32 16.63
C GLN A 536 -2.86 -36.91 17.81
N GLY A 537 -1.73 -37.55 17.53
CA GLY A 537 -0.87 -38.18 18.55
C GLY A 537 -1.22 -39.62 18.94
N SER A 538 -2.37 -40.17 18.51
CA SER A 538 -2.83 -41.52 18.93
C SER A 538 -2.10 -42.69 18.26
N GLY A 539 -1.48 -42.46 17.10
CA GLY A 539 -0.93 -43.51 16.24
C GLY A 539 -1.98 -44.35 15.48
N GLN A 540 -3.26 -44.01 15.60
CA GLN A 540 -4.37 -44.73 14.97
C GLN A 540 -5.32 -43.77 14.23
N VAL A 541 -5.85 -44.19 13.09
CA VAL A 541 -6.85 -43.45 12.31
C VAL A 541 -8.12 -44.28 12.24
N THR A 542 -9.25 -43.69 12.60
CA THR A 542 -10.57 -44.29 12.38
C THR A 542 -11.07 -43.87 11.00
N GLU A 543 -11.25 -44.84 10.10
CA GLU A 543 -11.82 -44.58 8.78
C GLU A 543 -13.33 -44.26 8.87
N PRO A 544 -13.94 -43.64 7.84
CA PRO A 544 -15.39 -43.39 7.80
C PRO A 544 -16.26 -44.64 7.92
N SER A 545 -15.69 -45.82 7.68
CA SER A 545 -16.27 -47.15 7.91
C SER A 545 -16.42 -47.53 9.40
N GLY A 546 -15.87 -46.73 10.31
CA GLY A 546 -15.78 -47.03 11.75
C GLY A 546 -14.60 -47.96 12.11
N GLN A 547 -13.85 -48.44 11.13
CA GLN A 547 -12.68 -49.29 11.37
C GLN A 547 -11.47 -48.46 11.78
N THR A 548 -10.87 -48.80 12.93
CA THR A 548 -9.63 -48.16 13.40
C THR A 548 -8.41 -48.95 12.90
N ALA A 549 -7.48 -48.26 12.23
CA ALA A 549 -6.24 -48.83 11.70
C ALA A 549 -5.02 -48.05 12.20
N ALA A 550 -3.83 -48.67 12.17
CA ALA A 550 -2.58 -47.99 12.49
C ALA A 550 -2.29 -46.86 11.48
N CYS A 551 -1.91 -45.68 11.97
CA CYS A 551 -1.64 -44.51 11.14
C CYS A 551 -0.38 -44.72 10.29
N ARG A 552 -0.55 -45.04 9.00
CA ARG A 552 0.56 -45.37 8.09
C ARG A 552 1.57 -44.23 7.91
N PHE A 553 1.14 -42.98 8.04
CA PHE A 553 1.96 -41.78 7.89
C PHE A 553 3.00 -41.62 9.02
N CYS A 554 2.58 -41.79 10.27
CA CYS A 554 3.45 -41.56 11.44
C CYS A 554 3.92 -42.83 12.16
N LYS A 555 3.25 -43.97 11.94
CA LYS A 555 3.46 -45.29 12.56
C LYS A 555 3.30 -45.37 14.10
N GLY A 556 3.50 -44.27 14.84
CA GLY A 556 3.47 -44.23 16.30
C GLY A 556 2.91 -42.94 16.91
N GLY A 557 2.19 -42.12 16.13
CA GLY A 557 1.48 -40.92 16.58
C GLY A 557 2.27 -39.61 16.51
N TRP A 558 3.61 -39.70 16.45
CA TRP A 558 4.51 -38.56 16.64
C TRP A 558 5.59 -38.55 15.57
N HIS A 559 6.02 -37.36 15.17
CA HIS A 559 7.15 -37.15 14.28
C HIS A 559 8.24 -36.39 15.03
N GLU A 560 9.36 -37.06 15.28
CA GLU A 560 10.61 -36.41 15.63
C GLU A 560 10.97 -35.39 14.54
N VAL A 561 11.31 -34.16 14.93
CA VAL A 561 11.79 -33.12 14.01
C VAL A 561 13.27 -32.80 14.20
N GLY A 562 13.77 -32.83 15.44
CA GLY A 562 15.17 -32.57 15.76
C GLY A 562 15.40 -32.36 17.26
N GLY A 563 16.34 -31.49 17.62
CA GLY A 563 16.86 -31.36 18.99
C GLY A 563 16.55 -30.03 19.68
N ALA A 564 16.56 -30.05 21.01
CA ALA A 564 16.52 -28.87 21.86
C ALA A 564 17.18 -29.14 23.22
N GLY A 565 17.50 -28.09 23.98
CA GLY A 565 18.04 -28.24 25.33
C GLY A 565 18.45 -26.92 25.98
N MET A 566 18.86 -27.00 27.24
CA MET A 566 19.42 -25.84 27.96
C MET A 566 20.87 -25.64 27.51
N VAL A 567 21.29 -24.43 27.12
CA VAL A 567 22.63 -24.18 26.57
C VAL A 567 23.71 -24.55 27.58
N HIS A 568 24.66 -25.40 27.19
CA HIS A 568 25.68 -25.93 28.09
C HIS A 568 26.62 -24.81 28.59
N PRO A 569 27.03 -24.79 29.88
CA PRO A 569 27.86 -23.70 30.43
C PRO A 569 29.16 -23.42 29.67
N ASN A 570 29.80 -24.44 29.07
CA ASN A 570 31.00 -24.23 28.24
C ASN A 570 30.70 -23.42 26.97
N VAL A 571 29.50 -23.55 26.39
CA VAL A 571 29.09 -22.82 25.18
C VAL A 571 28.78 -21.36 25.51
N LEU A 572 28.13 -21.11 26.64
CA LEU A 572 27.96 -19.74 27.17
C LEU A 572 29.31 -19.06 27.40
N LYS A 573 30.25 -19.76 28.05
CA LYS A 573 31.63 -19.26 28.24
C LYS A 573 32.37 -19.01 26.93
N ALA A 574 32.20 -19.88 25.92
CA ALA A 574 32.80 -19.70 24.60
C ALA A 574 32.23 -18.47 23.87
N GLY A 575 30.96 -18.12 24.10
CA GLY A 575 30.33 -16.87 23.65
C GLY A 575 30.58 -15.65 24.53
N GLY A 576 31.39 -15.75 25.60
CA GLY A 576 31.68 -14.64 26.51
C GLY A 576 30.59 -14.33 27.54
N ILE A 577 29.64 -15.24 27.74
CA ILE A 577 28.51 -15.08 28.68
C ILE A 577 28.77 -15.88 29.96
N ASP A 578 28.52 -15.24 31.11
CA ASP A 578 28.67 -15.84 32.43
C ASP A 578 27.48 -16.78 32.77
N PRO A 579 27.70 -18.11 32.87
CA PRO A 579 26.64 -19.07 33.17
C PRO A 579 26.19 -19.06 34.63
N ASP A 580 26.91 -18.41 35.55
CA ASP A 580 26.48 -18.25 36.94
C ASP A 580 25.41 -17.14 37.08
N ILE A 581 25.28 -16.28 36.05
CA ILE A 581 24.31 -15.17 35.98
C ILE A 581 23.19 -15.45 34.98
N TYR A 582 23.52 -16.05 33.82
CA TYR A 582 22.61 -16.22 32.69
C TYR A 582 22.40 -17.68 32.35
N THR A 583 21.16 -18.02 31.99
CA THR A 583 20.79 -19.33 31.45
C THR A 583 20.15 -19.16 30.08
N GLY A 584 20.06 -20.25 29.32
CA GLY A 584 19.44 -20.20 28.01
C GLY A 584 18.97 -21.55 27.53
N PHE A 585 18.14 -21.54 26.49
CA PHE A 585 17.84 -22.75 25.72
C PHE A 585 18.12 -22.51 24.23
N ALA A 586 18.43 -23.59 23.54
CA ALA A 586 18.50 -23.65 22.09
C ALA A 586 17.60 -24.78 21.56
N PHE A 587 17.16 -24.65 20.32
CA PHE A 587 16.41 -25.68 19.60
C PHE A 587 16.72 -25.60 18.10
N GLY A 588 16.68 -26.72 17.38
CA GLY A 588 17.02 -26.77 15.97
C GLY A 588 16.48 -27.98 15.22
N TRP A 589 15.95 -27.75 14.02
CA TRP A 589 15.52 -28.80 13.11
C TRP A 589 15.37 -28.34 11.65
N GLY A 590 15.24 -29.29 10.72
CA GLY A 590 15.22 -29.05 9.27
C GLY A 590 13.90 -28.47 8.76
N VAL A 591 13.97 -27.45 7.91
CA VAL A 591 12.81 -26.79 7.29
C VAL A 591 12.04 -27.76 6.39
N GLU A 592 12.75 -28.56 5.59
CA GLU A 592 12.17 -29.55 4.67
C GLU A 592 11.24 -30.50 5.43
N ARG A 593 11.77 -31.15 6.48
CA ARG A 593 11.01 -32.08 7.34
C ARG A 593 9.90 -31.37 8.12
N THR A 594 10.11 -30.12 8.54
CA THR A 594 9.05 -29.32 9.16
C THR A 594 7.86 -29.15 8.20
N TYR A 595 8.17 -28.82 6.95
CA TYR A 595 7.21 -28.50 5.91
C TYR A 595 6.47 -29.75 5.40
N THR A 596 7.15 -30.88 5.13
CA THR A 596 6.49 -32.11 4.65
C THR A 596 5.48 -32.69 5.65
N LEU A 597 5.60 -32.36 6.95
CA LEU A 597 4.65 -32.75 8.00
C LEU A 597 3.39 -31.86 8.07
N LYS A 598 3.34 -30.74 7.33
CA LYS A 598 2.20 -29.81 7.32
C LYS A 598 0.97 -30.47 6.66
N PRO A 599 -0.24 -30.29 7.23
CA PRO A 599 -1.46 -30.86 6.65
C PRO A 599 -1.64 -30.50 5.16
N GLY A 600 -1.96 -31.51 4.34
CA GLY A 600 -2.32 -31.35 2.93
C GLY A 600 -1.18 -31.38 1.92
N LEU A 601 0.10 -31.32 2.34
CA LEU A 601 1.22 -31.19 1.39
C LEU A 601 1.70 -32.53 0.79
N ASN A 602 1.50 -33.66 1.47
CA ASN A 602 1.73 -35.03 0.95
C ASN A 602 3.09 -35.28 0.24
N ILE A 603 4.16 -34.59 0.67
CA ILE A 603 5.51 -34.76 0.11
C ILE A 603 6.21 -35.94 0.80
N ASP A 604 6.36 -37.06 0.11
CA ASP A 604 6.97 -38.29 0.61
C ASP A 604 8.47 -38.43 0.28
N ASP A 605 8.96 -37.72 -0.75
CA ASP A 605 10.37 -37.64 -1.13
C ASP A 605 10.89 -36.20 -1.09
N ILE A 606 11.79 -35.89 -0.16
CA ILE A 606 12.29 -34.52 0.01
C ILE A 606 13.17 -34.06 -1.17
N ARG A 607 13.66 -34.99 -2.01
CA ARG A 607 14.48 -34.65 -3.18
C ARG A 607 13.68 -33.91 -4.25
N LEU A 608 12.35 -34.00 -4.23
CA LEU A 608 11.46 -33.22 -5.11
C LEU A 608 11.60 -31.70 -4.87
N LEU A 609 11.93 -31.29 -3.64
CA LEU A 609 12.23 -29.89 -3.28
C LEU A 609 13.53 -29.36 -3.91
N TYR A 610 14.29 -30.23 -4.59
CA TYR A 610 15.58 -29.94 -5.23
C TYR A 610 15.65 -30.43 -6.69
N SER A 611 14.59 -31.04 -7.22
CA SER A 611 14.58 -31.64 -8.56
C SER A 611 14.45 -30.63 -9.71
N ALA A 612 14.02 -29.40 -9.39
CA ALA A 612 13.59 -28.37 -10.35
C ALA A 612 12.45 -28.83 -11.30
N ASP A 613 11.65 -29.84 -10.91
CA ASP A 613 10.48 -30.27 -11.67
C ASP A 613 9.36 -29.24 -11.56
N LEU A 614 9.10 -28.52 -12.66
CA LEU A 614 8.04 -27.50 -12.71
C LEU A 614 6.67 -28.05 -12.33
N ARG A 615 6.37 -29.31 -12.66
CA ARG A 615 5.08 -29.95 -12.33
C ARG A 615 4.88 -30.15 -10.84
N PHE A 616 5.97 -30.20 -10.07
CA PHE A 616 5.95 -30.21 -8.61
C PHE A 616 5.85 -28.78 -8.08
N LEU A 617 6.66 -27.85 -8.61
CA LEU A 617 6.71 -26.47 -8.14
C LEU A 617 5.41 -25.67 -8.41
N GLU A 618 4.70 -25.97 -9.49
CA GLU A 618 3.40 -25.36 -9.86
C GLU A 618 2.23 -25.79 -8.96
N GLN A 619 2.45 -26.69 -7.99
CA GLN A 619 1.42 -27.12 -7.02
C GLN A 619 1.35 -26.22 -5.75
N PHE A 620 2.26 -25.26 -5.61
CA PHE A 620 2.45 -24.43 -4.40
C PHE A 620 2.46 -22.92 -4.69
#